data_AF-A0A966IWV4-F1
#
_entry.id   AF-A0A966IWV4-F1
#
_cell.length_a   1.000
_cell.length_b   1.000
_cell.length_c   1.000
_cell.angle_alpha   90.00
_cell.angle_beta   90.00
_cell.angle_gamma   90.00
#
_symmetry.space_group_name_H-M   'P 1'
#
loop_
_entity.id
_entity.type
_entity.pdbx_description
1 polymer ?
#
loop_
_entity_poly.entity_id
_entity_poly.type
_entity_poly.pdbx_seq_one_letter_code
_entity_poly.pdbx_strand_id
1 'polypeptide(L)'
;EKDFVPLALMAVVPQVLVVNPRKLPGDFKAFMEAVRKAPGQFNYGSAGGGTSHHLAGELFKIQTRTFITHIPYRGAGPALQDLIAGNVDMMFDGLGSSAQHIKGGRVKALMVSGAKRNPAFPDVPCAAELGLPDYTVTTWYGLWAPKGTPAELQARILEEVRRAANTDEIKTAWQANGAEFPNVTGAAFGSFVNAEIRRWASVVKESGAKLD
;
A
#
# COMPACT_ATOMS: atom_id res chain seq x y z
N GLU A 1 4.84 17.62 -11.89
CA GLU A 1 3.43 18.06 -12.05
C GLU A 1 3.11 18.73 -13.39
N LYS A 2 4.05 19.31 -14.15
CA LYS A 2 3.74 20.11 -15.36
C LYS A 2 3.77 19.35 -16.69
N ASP A 3 4.31 18.13 -16.70
CA ASP A 3 4.59 17.38 -17.93
C ASP A 3 3.50 16.36 -18.31
N PHE A 4 2.51 16.19 -17.43
CA PHE A 4 1.45 15.20 -17.57
C PHE A 4 0.08 15.79 -17.26
N VAL A 5 -0.94 15.30 -17.97
CA VAL A 5 -2.35 15.62 -17.72
C VAL A 5 -2.98 14.47 -16.95
N PRO A 6 -3.48 14.70 -15.72
CA PRO A 6 -4.14 13.64 -14.94
C PRO A 6 -5.43 13.20 -15.60
N LEU A 7 -5.56 11.89 -15.85
CA LEU A 7 -6.76 11.31 -16.44
C LEU A 7 -7.61 10.60 -15.39
N ALA A 8 -7.12 9.56 -14.73
CA ALA A 8 -7.95 8.75 -13.86
C ALA A 8 -7.16 8.12 -12.70
N LEU A 9 -7.82 7.98 -11.56
CA LEU A 9 -7.41 7.09 -10.48
C LEU A 9 -7.90 5.69 -10.83
N MET A 10 -6.98 4.81 -11.23
CA MET A 10 -7.29 3.49 -11.77
C MET A 10 -7.53 2.44 -10.69
N ALA A 11 -6.86 2.56 -9.55
CA ALA A 11 -7.12 1.68 -8.42
C ALA A 11 -6.60 2.27 -7.11
N VAL A 12 -7.25 1.90 -6.03
CA VAL A 12 -6.80 2.13 -4.66
C VAL A 12 -6.76 0.79 -3.94
N VAL A 13 -5.64 0.52 -3.30
CA VAL A 13 -5.35 -0.73 -2.61
C VAL A 13 -4.82 -0.39 -1.22
N PRO A 14 -5.50 -0.76 -0.13
CA PRO A 14 -4.96 -0.52 1.19
C PRO A 14 -3.67 -1.32 1.38
N GLN A 15 -2.72 -0.72 2.09
CA GLN A 15 -1.54 -1.43 2.54
C GLN A 15 -1.94 -2.49 3.58
N VAL A 16 -1.17 -3.56 3.65
CA VAL A 16 -1.31 -4.65 4.59
C VAL A 16 0.02 -4.89 5.28
N LEU A 17 -0.01 -5.03 6.60
CA LEU A 17 1.12 -5.56 7.36
C LEU A 17 1.09 -7.08 7.27
N VAL A 18 2.11 -7.65 6.64
CA VAL A 18 2.29 -9.10 6.50
C VAL A 18 3.58 -9.56 7.17
N VAL A 19 3.54 -10.77 7.72
CA VAL A 19 4.67 -11.43 8.37
C VAL A 19 4.85 -12.85 7.85
N ASN A 20 6.04 -13.41 8.05
CA ASN A 20 6.24 -14.85 7.89
C ASN A 20 5.63 -15.61 9.09
N PRO A 21 4.60 -16.45 8.90
CA PRO A 21 3.91 -17.13 10.01
C PRO A 21 4.77 -18.16 10.73
N ARG A 22 5.92 -18.55 10.17
CA ARG A 22 6.87 -19.48 10.82
C ARG A 22 7.89 -18.76 11.70
N LYS A 23 8.04 -17.44 11.54
CA LYS A 23 9.06 -16.62 12.23
C LYS A 23 8.45 -15.70 13.27
N LEU A 24 7.27 -15.14 12.99
CA LEU A 24 6.60 -14.18 13.86
C LEU A 24 5.20 -14.64 14.27
N PRO A 25 4.70 -14.15 15.42
CA PRO A 25 3.32 -14.36 15.82
C PRO A 25 2.34 -13.91 14.73
N GLY A 26 1.35 -14.76 14.44
CA GLY A 26 0.27 -14.47 13.50
C GLY A 26 -0.85 -13.57 14.07
N ASP A 27 -0.59 -12.91 15.20
CA ASP A 27 -1.51 -12.06 15.95
C ASP A 27 -0.89 -10.67 16.15
N PHE A 28 -1.67 -9.61 15.91
CA PHE A 28 -1.16 -8.24 15.94
C PHE A 28 -0.70 -7.81 17.33
N LYS A 29 -1.42 -8.21 18.39
CA LYS A 29 -1.06 -7.84 19.77
C LYS A 29 0.27 -8.48 20.16
N ALA A 30 0.42 -9.78 19.93
CA ALA A 30 1.65 -10.51 20.19
C ALA A 30 2.83 -9.96 19.36
N PHE A 31 2.58 -9.61 18.09
CA PHE A 31 3.56 -8.94 17.24
C PHE A 31 4.03 -7.60 17.84
N MET A 32 3.09 -6.74 18.26
CA MET A 32 3.42 -5.45 18.86
C MET A 32 4.18 -5.57 20.18
N GLU A 33 3.84 -6.57 21.01
CA GLU A 33 4.59 -6.86 22.23
C GLU A 33 6.03 -7.30 21.92
N ALA A 34 6.24 -8.14 20.90
CA ALA A 34 7.56 -8.60 20.49
C ALA A 34 8.42 -7.42 19.99
N VAL A 35 7.91 -6.63 19.05
CA VAL A 35 8.62 -5.49 18.47
C VAL A 35 9.00 -4.43 19.52
N ARG A 36 8.12 -4.17 20.50
CA ARG A 36 8.41 -3.22 21.60
C ARG A 36 9.47 -3.73 22.57
N LYS A 37 9.55 -5.03 22.80
CA LYS A 37 10.53 -5.64 23.71
C LYS A 37 11.95 -5.68 23.13
N ALA A 38 12.09 -5.68 21.81
CA ALA A 38 13.38 -5.76 21.14
C ALA A 38 13.53 -4.72 20.00
N PRO A 39 13.63 -3.42 20.34
CA PRO A 39 13.82 -2.36 19.35
C PRO A 39 15.05 -2.63 18.48
N GLY A 40 14.89 -2.56 17.16
CA GLY A 40 15.99 -2.72 16.19
C GLY A 40 16.41 -4.15 15.90
N GLN A 41 15.80 -5.15 16.55
CA GLN A 41 16.05 -6.56 16.23
C GLN A 41 15.17 -7.09 15.10
N PHE A 42 14.09 -6.38 14.78
CA PHE A 42 13.20 -6.73 13.67
C PHE A 42 13.39 -5.80 12.48
N ASN A 43 13.13 -6.31 11.29
CA ASN A 43 13.26 -5.58 10.05
C ASN A 43 12.01 -5.70 9.16
N TYR A 44 11.86 -4.77 8.21
CA TYR A 44 10.83 -4.86 7.20
C TYR A 44 11.38 -4.64 5.79
N GLY A 45 10.91 -5.47 4.85
CA GLY A 45 11.17 -5.31 3.43
C GLY A 45 10.32 -4.20 2.81
N SER A 46 10.80 -3.62 1.71
CA SER A 46 10.05 -2.67 0.90
C SER A 46 10.39 -2.83 -0.58
N ALA A 47 9.61 -2.21 -1.46
CA ALA A 47 9.94 -2.14 -2.88
C ALA A 47 11.11 -1.20 -3.25
N GLY A 48 11.76 -0.58 -2.25
CA GLY A 48 12.88 0.37 -2.41
C GLY A 48 12.67 1.63 -1.57
N GLY A 49 13.70 2.44 -1.37
CA GLY A 49 13.53 3.72 -0.67
C GLY A 49 12.62 4.69 -1.42
N GLY A 50 11.92 5.51 -0.64
CA GLY A 50 10.87 6.42 -1.12
C GLY A 50 9.57 5.78 -1.62
N THR A 51 9.47 4.45 -1.70
CA THR A 51 8.23 3.77 -2.12
C THR A 51 7.13 3.87 -1.06
N SER A 52 5.86 3.64 -1.46
CA SER A 52 4.75 3.61 -0.51
C SER A 52 4.96 2.56 0.59
N HIS A 53 5.61 1.43 0.28
CA HIS A 53 6.03 0.41 1.24
C HIS A 53 6.98 0.96 2.31
N HIS A 54 8.01 1.68 1.88
CA HIS A 54 8.98 2.30 2.79
C HIS A 54 8.27 3.30 3.71
N LEU A 55 7.48 4.21 3.14
CA LEU A 55 6.79 5.25 3.88
C LEU A 55 5.66 4.70 4.79
N ALA A 56 5.05 3.57 4.41
CA ALA A 56 4.11 2.85 5.27
C ALA A 56 4.78 2.37 6.56
N GLY A 57 5.95 1.72 6.44
CA GLY A 57 6.72 1.29 7.60
C GLY A 57 7.21 2.45 8.47
N GLU A 58 7.62 3.56 7.86
CA GLU A 58 8.02 4.77 8.60
C GLU A 58 6.84 5.40 9.35
N LEU A 59 5.68 5.53 8.71
CA LEU A 59 4.47 6.01 9.40
C LEU A 59 4.08 5.07 10.55
N PHE A 60 4.23 3.76 10.36
CA PHE A 60 3.96 2.77 11.40
C PHE A 60 4.89 2.96 12.60
N LYS A 61 6.20 3.12 12.37
CA LYS A 61 7.19 3.39 13.43
C LYS A 61 6.82 4.65 14.23
N ILE A 62 6.49 5.74 13.53
CA ILE A 62 6.07 7.02 14.13
C ILE A 62 4.85 6.82 15.04
N GLN A 63 3.75 6.28 14.49
CA GLN A 63 2.49 6.19 15.23
C GLN A 63 2.52 5.16 16.36
N THR A 64 3.28 4.07 16.20
CA THR A 64 3.38 3.02 17.22
C THR A 64 4.50 3.24 18.23
N ARG A 65 5.37 4.22 17.98
CA ARG A 65 6.62 4.48 18.72
C ARG A 65 7.49 3.23 18.83
N THR A 66 7.64 2.53 17.71
CA THR A 66 8.50 1.34 17.59
C THR A 66 9.69 1.62 16.68
N PHE A 67 10.68 0.74 16.74
CA PHE A 67 11.84 0.80 15.86
C PHE A 67 12.06 -0.57 15.20
N ILE A 68 11.81 -0.61 13.89
CA ILE A 68 12.07 -1.73 12.98
C ILE A 68 12.95 -1.23 11.83
N THR A 69 13.94 -2.03 11.46
CA THR A 69 14.96 -1.65 10.46
C THR A 69 14.41 -1.81 9.04
N HIS A 70 14.55 -0.77 8.21
CA HIS A 70 14.13 -0.83 6.82
C HIS A 70 15.18 -1.55 5.96
N ILE A 71 14.72 -2.52 5.14
CA ILE A 71 15.54 -3.22 4.15
C ILE A 71 14.96 -2.94 2.75
N PRO A 72 15.63 -2.12 1.93
CA PRO A 72 15.16 -1.81 0.59
C PRO A 72 15.47 -2.95 -0.40
N TYR A 73 14.49 -3.26 -1.26
CA TYR A 73 14.65 -4.16 -2.40
C TYR A 73 14.41 -3.43 -3.72
N ARG A 74 14.69 -4.09 -4.84
CA ARG A 74 14.39 -3.58 -6.19
C ARG A 74 12.98 -3.95 -6.64
N GLY A 75 11.99 -3.69 -5.79
CA GLY A 75 10.57 -3.98 -6.05
C GLY A 75 9.92 -4.94 -5.05
N ALA A 76 8.58 -4.98 -5.07
CA ALA A 76 7.80 -5.78 -4.12
C ALA A 76 7.96 -7.29 -4.29
N GLY A 77 8.22 -7.78 -5.51
CA GLY A 77 8.42 -9.21 -5.80
C GLY A 77 9.60 -9.82 -5.04
N PRO A 78 10.83 -9.30 -5.20
CA PRO A 78 11.98 -9.74 -4.42
C PRO A 78 11.79 -9.62 -2.90
N ALA A 79 11.20 -8.52 -2.42
CA ALA A 79 10.92 -8.34 -0.99
C ALA A 79 9.97 -9.41 -0.44
N LEU A 80 8.90 -9.74 -1.18
CA LEU A 80 7.96 -10.80 -0.80
C LEU A 80 8.60 -12.19 -0.80
N GLN A 81 9.48 -12.48 -1.76
CA GLN A 81 10.21 -13.75 -1.78
C GLN A 81 11.05 -13.93 -0.51
N ASP A 82 11.77 -12.88 -0.11
CA ASP A 82 12.57 -12.89 1.11
C ASP A 82 11.73 -12.96 2.38
N LEU A 83 10.56 -12.30 2.41
CA LEU A 83 9.61 -12.46 3.51
C LEU A 83 9.14 -13.91 3.63
N ILE A 84 8.78 -14.56 2.51
CA ILE A 84 8.33 -15.96 2.49
C ILE A 84 9.45 -16.90 2.93
N ALA A 85 10.69 -16.62 2.54
CA ALA A 85 11.86 -17.37 2.98
C ALA A 85 12.19 -17.13 4.46
N GLY A 86 11.75 -15.99 5.02
CA GLY A 86 12.03 -15.58 6.40
C GLY A 86 13.37 -14.87 6.55
N ASN A 87 13.87 -14.26 5.48
CA ASN A 87 15.06 -13.40 5.46
C ASN A 87 14.74 -11.99 5.98
N VAL A 88 13.51 -11.52 5.78
CA VAL A 88 12.95 -10.34 6.43
C VAL A 88 11.75 -10.72 7.28
N ASP A 89 11.53 -9.98 8.37
CA ASP A 89 10.53 -10.36 9.37
C ASP A 89 9.12 -9.98 8.94
N MET A 90 8.97 -8.81 8.35
CA MET A 90 7.68 -8.25 7.93
C MET A 90 7.77 -7.43 6.65
N MET A 91 6.61 -7.06 6.12
CA MET A 91 6.50 -6.11 5.02
C MET A 91 5.20 -5.31 5.17
N PHE A 92 5.28 -4.02 4.82
CA PHE A 92 4.10 -3.21 4.55
C PHE A 92 3.93 -3.21 3.04
N ASP A 93 2.96 -3.98 2.55
CA ASP A 93 2.76 -4.21 1.11
C ASP A 93 1.34 -3.86 0.64
N GLY A 94 1.14 -3.67 -0.66
CA GLY A 94 -0.20 -3.59 -1.24
C GLY A 94 -0.85 -4.98 -1.32
N LEU A 95 -2.16 -5.08 -1.07
CA LEU A 95 -2.90 -6.33 -1.26
C LEU A 95 -2.79 -6.88 -2.70
N GLY A 96 -2.54 -6.03 -3.70
CA GLY A 96 -2.35 -6.48 -5.09
C GLY A 96 -1.20 -7.49 -5.28
N SER A 97 -0.12 -7.36 -4.52
CA SER A 97 1.00 -8.32 -4.53
C SER A 97 0.87 -9.38 -3.44
N SER A 98 0.37 -9.00 -2.26
CA SER A 98 0.29 -9.92 -1.11
C SER A 98 -0.92 -10.86 -1.10
N ALA A 99 -2.02 -10.54 -1.80
CA ALA A 99 -3.31 -11.24 -1.64
C ALA A 99 -3.23 -12.76 -1.85
N GLN A 100 -2.58 -13.21 -2.93
CA GLN A 100 -2.44 -14.63 -3.23
C GLN A 100 -1.52 -15.36 -2.24
N HIS A 101 -0.54 -14.66 -1.68
CA HIS A 101 0.36 -15.21 -0.67
C HIS A 101 -0.34 -15.36 0.69
N ILE A 102 -1.20 -14.40 1.04
CA ILE A 102 -2.05 -14.46 2.23
C ILE A 102 -3.06 -15.60 2.11
N LYS A 103 -3.80 -15.69 0.99
CA LYS A 103 -4.78 -16.76 0.73
C LYS A 103 -4.14 -18.15 0.75
N GLY A 104 -2.93 -18.28 0.21
CA GLY A 104 -2.16 -19.52 0.24
C GLY A 104 -1.44 -19.80 1.56
N GLY A 105 -1.55 -18.94 2.58
CA GLY A 105 -0.92 -19.12 3.89
C GLY A 105 0.61 -19.02 3.91
N ARG A 106 1.23 -18.55 2.82
CA ARG A 106 2.69 -18.37 2.72
C ARG A 106 3.17 -17.18 3.55
N VAL A 107 2.33 -16.17 3.71
CA VAL A 107 2.49 -15.05 4.63
C VAL A 107 1.19 -14.86 5.41
N LYS A 108 1.25 -14.24 6.58
CA LYS A 108 0.09 -13.93 7.41
C LYS A 108 -0.12 -12.43 7.46
N ALA A 109 -1.32 -11.97 7.10
CA ALA A 109 -1.74 -10.59 7.29
C ALA A 109 -2.15 -10.35 8.74
N LEU A 110 -1.61 -9.28 9.34
CA LEU A 110 -1.90 -8.89 10.73
C LEU A 110 -2.81 -7.67 10.82
N MET A 111 -2.76 -6.78 9.83
CA MET A 111 -3.53 -5.54 9.80
C MET A 111 -3.67 -5.05 8.37
N VAL A 112 -4.87 -4.62 8.00
CA VAL A 112 -5.10 -3.79 6.80
C VAL A 112 -5.12 -2.32 7.21
N SER A 113 -4.52 -1.45 6.42
CA SER A 113 -4.50 -0.03 6.67
C SER A 113 -5.86 0.65 6.47
N GLY A 114 -6.12 1.71 7.23
CA GLY A 114 -7.36 2.50 7.16
C GLY A 114 -8.41 2.11 8.20
N ALA A 115 -9.60 2.68 8.02
CA ALA A 115 -10.68 2.63 9.02
C ALA A 115 -11.62 1.43 8.89
N LYS A 116 -11.51 0.64 7.82
CA LYS A 116 -12.41 -0.48 7.53
C LYS A 116 -11.61 -1.71 7.10
N ARG A 117 -12.12 -2.89 7.44
CA ARG A 117 -11.57 -4.15 6.92
C ARG A 117 -11.73 -4.22 5.41
N ASN A 118 -10.84 -4.94 4.74
CA ASN A 118 -10.98 -5.19 3.32
C ASN A 118 -11.97 -6.34 3.08
N PRO A 119 -12.98 -6.19 2.22
CA PRO A 119 -13.95 -7.26 1.94
C PRO A 119 -13.33 -8.56 1.43
N ALA A 120 -12.18 -8.51 0.75
CA ALA A 120 -11.47 -9.70 0.29
C ALA A 120 -10.74 -10.45 1.41
N PHE A 121 -10.58 -9.83 2.58
CA PHE A 121 -9.88 -10.35 3.77
C PHE A 121 -10.63 -9.94 5.05
N PRO A 122 -11.89 -10.38 5.23
CA PRO A 122 -12.77 -9.89 6.31
C PRO A 122 -12.28 -10.28 7.71
N ASP A 123 -11.44 -11.31 7.82
CA ASP A 123 -10.86 -11.77 9.09
C ASP A 123 -9.63 -10.96 9.51
N VAL A 124 -9.08 -10.12 8.63
CA VAL A 124 -7.93 -9.27 8.97
C VAL A 124 -8.45 -7.94 9.52
N PRO A 125 -8.09 -7.57 10.77
CA PRO A 125 -8.54 -6.31 11.35
C PRO A 125 -7.98 -5.11 10.59
N CYS A 126 -8.71 -4.01 10.61
CA CYS A 126 -8.20 -2.73 10.11
C CYS A 126 -7.39 -2.00 11.19
N ALA A 127 -6.61 -1.00 10.78
CA ALA A 127 -5.77 -0.24 11.68
C ALA A 127 -6.57 0.48 12.78
N ALA A 128 -7.75 1.01 12.45
CA ALA A 128 -8.62 1.66 13.43
C ALA A 128 -9.10 0.70 14.54
N GLU A 129 -9.44 -0.55 14.21
CA GLU A 129 -9.81 -1.58 15.19
C GLU A 129 -8.66 -1.92 16.15
N LEU A 130 -7.42 -1.69 15.72
CA LEU A 130 -6.19 -1.97 16.47
C LEU A 130 -5.65 -0.73 17.22
N GLY A 131 -6.43 0.36 17.28
CA GLY A 131 -6.04 1.59 17.96
C GLY A 131 -5.09 2.48 17.16
N LEU A 132 -5.03 2.32 15.84
CA LEU A 132 -4.26 3.14 14.91
C LEU A 132 -5.21 3.83 13.90
N PRO A 133 -6.13 4.70 14.35
CA PRO A 133 -7.14 5.31 13.47
C PRO A 133 -6.54 6.20 12.39
N ASP A 134 -5.36 6.77 12.63
CA ASP A 134 -4.64 7.64 11.69
C ASP A 134 -3.70 6.88 10.76
N TYR A 135 -3.57 5.56 10.90
CA TYR A 135 -2.75 4.74 10.01
C TYR A 135 -3.55 4.38 8.75
N THR A 136 -3.61 5.33 7.81
CA THR A 136 -4.36 5.18 6.54
C THR A 136 -3.45 5.30 5.34
N VAL A 137 -2.78 4.22 4.94
CA VAL A 137 -1.87 4.14 3.81
C VAL A 137 -2.49 3.30 2.70
N THR A 138 -2.56 3.88 1.51
CA THR A 138 -3.03 3.19 0.32
C THR A 138 -1.97 3.27 -0.76
N THR A 139 -1.76 2.17 -1.47
CA THR A 139 -1.13 2.19 -2.78
C THR A 139 -2.21 2.52 -3.79
N TRP A 140 -1.94 3.45 -4.68
CA TRP A 140 -2.86 3.83 -5.73
C TRP A 140 -2.18 3.87 -7.09
N TYR A 141 -2.95 3.60 -8.13
CA TYR A 141 -2.50 3.57 -9.51
C TYR A 141 -3.21 4.65 -10.30
N GLY A 142 -2.46 5.46 -11.02
CA GLY A 142 -2.99 6.56 -11.81
C GLY A 142 -2.77 6.36 -13.30
N LEU A 143 -3.61 7.00 -14.10
CA LEU A 143 -3.45 7.16 -15.53
C LEU A 143 -3.25 8.64 -15.85
N TRP A 144 -2.25 8.93 -16.65
CA TRP A 144 -1.95 10.28 -17.16
C TRP A 144 -1.76 10.22 -18.68
N ALA A 145 -2.02 11.35 -19.34
CA ALA A 145 -1.59 11.60 -20.71
C ALA A 145 -0.35 12.51 -20.72
N PRO A 146 0.51 12.44 -21.75
CA PRO A 146 1.53 13.47 -21.98
C PRO A 146 0.92 14.87 -22.08
N LYS A 147 1.68 15.88 -21.66
CA LYS A 147 1.29 17.28 -21.90
C LYS A 147 1.07 17.52 -23.39
N GLY A 148 -0.01 18.23 -23.72
CA GLY A 148 -0.36 18.56 -25.11
C GLY A 148 -1.23 17.53 -25.81
N THR A 149 -1.56 16.40 -25.19
CA THR A 149 -2.56 15.48 -25.73
C THR A 149 -3.90 16.22 -25.94
N PRO A 150 -4.50 16.16 -27.15
CA PRO A 150 -5.78 16.80 -27.46
C PRO A 150 -6.91 16.42 -26.48
N ALA A 151 -7.75 17.38 -26.11
CA ALA A 151 -8.83 17.17 -25.13
C ALA A 151 -9.80 16.06 -25.56
N GLU A 152 -10.10 15.96 -26.86
CA GLU A 152 -10.92 14.90 -27.43
C GLU A 152 -10.31 13.49 -27.22
N LEU A 153 -8.99 13.35 -27.33
CA LEU A 153 -8.32 12.07 -27.08
C LEU A 153 -8.32 11.73 -25.58
N GLN A 154 -8.12 12.72 -24.72
CA GLN A 154 -8.25 12.53 -23.28
C GLN A 154 -9.67 12.05 -22.91
N ALA A 155 -10.70 12.66 -23.49
CA ALA A 155 -12.09 12.28 -23.27
C ALA A 155 -12.38 10.84 -23.73
N ARG A 156 -11.89 10.46 -24.92
CA ARG A 156 -12.02 9.09 -25.44
C ARG A 156 -11.31 8.06 -24.55
N ILE A 157 -10.10 8.35 -24.07
CA ILE A 157 -9.38 7.47 -23.14
C ILE A 157 -10.20 7.27 -21.86
N LEU A 158 -10.76 8.33 -21.30
CA LEU A 158 -11.58 8.26 -20.09
C LEU A 158 -12.86 7.44 -20.30
N GLU A 159 -13.49 7.57 -21.46
CA GLU A 159 -14.67 6.77 -21.79
C GLU A 159 -14.34 5.27 -21.84
N GLU A 160 -13.28 4.88 -22.55
CA GLU A 160 -12.88 3.48 -22.66
C GLU A 160 -12.41 2.90 -21.33
N VAL A 161 -11.70 3.68 -20.51
CA VAL A 161 -11.34 3.30 -19.14
C VAL A 161 -12.58 3.02 -18.30
N ARG A 162 -13.60 3.90 -18.35
CA ARG A 162 -14.86 3.67 -17.61
C ARG A 162 -15.60 2.45 -18.13
N ARG A 163 -15.62 2.22 -19.45
CA ARG A 163 -16.25 1.04 -20.04
C ARG A 163 -15.56 -0.24 -19.58
N ALA A 164 -14.23 -0.30 -19.65
CA ALA A 164 -13.43 -1.44 -19.21
C ALA A 164 -13.57 -1.69 -17.71
N ALA A 165 -13.52 -0.65 -16.87
CA ALA A 165 -13.68 -0.77 -15.42
C ALA A 165 -15.05 -1.31 -14.99
N ASN A 166 -16.06 -1.24 -15.86
CA ASN A 166 -17.39 -1.74 -15.60
C ASN A 166 -17.63 -3.20 -15.98
N THR A 167 -16.68 -3.86 -16.66
CA THR A 167 -16.80 -5.28 -16.99
C THR A 167 -16.64 -6.15 -15.75
N ASP A 168 -17.33 -7.29 -15.72
CA ASP A 168 -17.28 -8.22 -14.59
C ASP A 168 -15.88 -8.81 -14.40
N GLU A 169 -15.15 -9.03 -15.49
CA GLU A 169 -13.76 -9.49 -15.46
C GLU A 169 -12.86 -8.54 -14.66
N ILE A 170 -12.90 -7.24 -14.98
CA ILE A 170 -12.07 -6.24 -14.32
C ILE A 170 -12.51 -6.02 -12.86
N LYS A 171 -13.82 -5.97 -12.60
CA LYS A 171 -14.35 -5.87 -11.23
C LYS A 171 -13.89 -7.04 -10.38
N THR A 172 -14.02 -8.26 -10.89
CA THR A 172 -13.61 -9.49 -10.19
C THR A 172 -12.11 -9.49 -9.94
N ALA A 173 -11.30 -9.10 -10.93
CA ALA A 173 -9.85 -9.06 -10.81
C ALA A 173 -9.40 -8.06 -9.72
N TRP A 174 -9.97 -6.85 -9.68
CA TRP A 174 -9.65 -5.86 -8.65
C TRP A 174 -10.11 -6.32 -7.26
N GLN A 175 -11.34 -6.81 -7.13
CA GLN A 175 -11.88 -7.29 -5.85
C GLN A 175 -11.07 -8.46 -5.29
N ALA A 176 -10.65 -9.41 -6.13
CA ALA A 176 -9.83 -10.56 -5.72
C ALA A 176 -8.47 -10.14 -5.12
N ASN A 177 -8.00 -8.95 -5.48
CA ASN A 177 -6.75 -8.33 -5.05
C ASN A 177 -6.95 -7.23 -3.99
N GLY A 178 -8.17 -7.10 -3.44
CA GLY A 178 -8.52 -6.12 -2.41
C GLY A 178 -8.49 -4.67 -2.89
N ALA A 179 -8.62 -4.46 -4.20
CA ALA A 179 -8.59 -3.15 -4.82
C ALA A 179 -9.99 -2.65 -5.16
N GLU A 180 -10.13 -1.34 -5.21
CA GLU A 180 -11.33 -0.65 -5.69
C GLU A 180 -10.97 0.23 -6.89
N PHE A 181 -11.89 0.39 -7.85
CA PHE A 181 -11.78 1.35 -8.95
C PHE A 181 -12.58 2.61 -8.59
N PRO A 182 -11.93 3.72 -8.18
CA PRO A 182 -12.64 4.93 -7.81
C PRO A 182 -13.11 5.69 -9.06
N ASN A 183 -14.30 6.26 -9.01
CA ASN A 183 -14.78 7.17 -10.07
C ASN A 183 -14.16 8.58 -9.89
N VAL A 184 -12.83 8.68 -9.89
CA VAL A 184 -12.08 9.94 -9.71
C VAL A 184 -11.25 10.20 -10.96
N THR A 185 -11.57 11.28 -11.69
CA THR A 185 -10.98 11.57 -13.01
C THR A 185 -10.62 13.05 -13.18
N GLY A 186 -9.79 13.36 -14.18
CA GLY A 186 -9.40 14.71 -14.57
C GLY A 186 -8.83 15.54 -13.42
N ALA A 187 -9.37 16.75 -13.25
CA ALA A 187 -8.95 17.68 -12.21
C ALA A 187 -9.15 17.15 -10.78
N ALA A 188 -10.16 16.30 -10.55
CA ALA A 188 -10.36 15.67 -9.24
C ALA A 188 -9.21 14.69 -8.93
N PHE A 189 -8.77 13.91 -9.92
CA PHE A 189 -7.58 13.07 -9.77
C PHE A 189 -6.31 13.90 -9.56
N GLY A 190 -6.14 15.00 -10.29
CA GLY A 190 -5.03 15.94 -10.05
C GLY A 190 -5.02 16.50 -8.62
N SER A 191 -6.20 16.84 -8.08
CA SER A 191 -6.35 17.33 -6.71
C SER A 191 -6.00 16.27 -5.66
N PHE A 192 -6.40 15.02 -5.91
CA PHE A 192 -6.02 13.87 -5.09
C PHE A 192 -4.49 13.69 -5.05
N VAL A 193 -3.82 13.72 -6.21
CA VAL A 193 -2.35 13.61 -6.29
C VAL A 193 -1.67 14.70 -5.48
N ASN A 194 -2.13 15.96 -5.60
CA ASN A 194 -1.55 17.08 -4.85
C ASN A 194 -1.74 16.93 -3.33
N ALA A 195 -2.86 16.37 -2.88
CA ALA A 195 -3.08 16.07 -1.47
C ALA A 195 -2.12 14.97 -0.96
N GLU A 196 -1.93 13.91 -1.74
CA GLU A 196 -0.99 12.84 -1.43
C GLU A 196 0.45 13.36 -1.34
N ILE A 197 0.88 14.22 -2.27
CA ILE A 197 2.22 14.84 -2.23
C ILE A 197 2.43 15.61 -0.93
N ARG A 198 1.49 16.46 -0.53
CA ARG A 198 1.59 17.24 0.72
C ARG A 198 1.65 16.33 1.93
N ARG A 199 0.81 15.31 1.97
CA ARG A 199 0.73 14.35 3.06
C ARG A 199 2.05 13.59 3.22
N TRP A 200 2.57 13.01 2.15
CA TRP A 200 3.79 12.21 2.20
C TRP A 200 5.05 13.04 2.41
N ALA A 201 5.08 14.30 1.96
CA ALA A 201 6.15 15.24 2.29
C ALA A 201 6.27 15.44 3.82
N SER A 202 5.15 15.51 4.54
CA SER A 202 5.16 15.58 6.00
C SER A 202 5.76 14.33 6.64
N VAL A 203 5.36 13.14 6.16
CA VAL A 203 5.87 11.87 6.68
C VAL A 203 7.38 11.74 6.44
N VAL A 204 7.85 12.06 5.24
CA VAL A 204 9.29 12.04 4.91
C VAL A 204 10.08 12.99 5.81
N LYS A 205 9.55 14.20 6.04
CA LYS A 205 10.20 15.18 6.92
C LYS A 205 10.28 14.69 8.36
N GLU A 206 9.23 14.05 8.87
CA GLU A 206 9.15 13.57 10.25
C GLU A 206 10.00 12.32 10.47
N SER A 207 9.99 11.37 9.53
CA SER A 207 10.77 10.13 9.64
C SER A 207 12.26 10.32 9.37
N GLY A 208 12.63 11.38 8.64
CA GLY A 208 13.98 11.55 8.12
C GLY A 208 14.34 10.56 7.00
N ALA A 209 13.33 9.91 6.41
CA ALA A 209 13.49 8.99 5.28
C ALA A 209 14.26 9.65 4.13
N LYS A 210 15.18 8.88 3.53
CA LYS A 210 15.96 9.30 2.37
C LYS A 210 15.68 8.37 1.20
N LEU A 211 15.93 8.87 0.00
CA LEU A 211 16.20 8.01 -1.14
C LEU A 211 17.58 7.41 -0.91
N ASP A 212 17.65 6.09 -0.95
CA ASP A 212 18.85 5.28 -0.87
C ASP A 212 19.64 5.28 -2.18
#